data_AF-A0A1Y1MFA6-F1
#
_entry.id   AF-A0A1Y1MFA6-F1
#
_cell.length_a   1.000
_cell.length_b   1.000
_cell.length_c   1.000
_cell.angle_alpha   90.00
_cell.angle_beta   90.00
_cell.angle_gamma   90.00
#
_symmetry.space_group_name_H-M   'P 1'
#
loop_
_entity.id
_entity.type
_entity.pdbx_description
1 polymer ?
#
loop_
_entity_poly.entity_id
_entity_poly.type
_entity_poly.pdbx_seq_one_letter_code
_entity_poly.pdbx_strand_id
1 'polypeptide(L)'
;MAVIVDYLGCHRAFVSASKGWAADYPGLCVGEPGFGRDGVLWLLVSTVFAMKPVFDSVATMAVERGTGTLDTLGLPIEERVVGLVHKHRHDRIKLLLQSLYTLVDKLQHGTGCTTGCDSFQ
;
A
#
# COMPACT_ATOMS: atom_id res chain seq x y z
N MET A 1 -16.87 8.34 -13.57
CA MET A 1 -15.95 8.50 -14.72
C MET A 1 -15.05 7.28 -14.88
N ALA A 2 -14.16 6.96 -13.92
CA ALA A 2 -13.23 5.82 -14.04
C ALA A 2 -13.93 4.48 -14.34
N VAL A 3 -15.02 4.15 -13.63
CA VAL A 3 -15.82 2.93 -13.89
C VAL A 3 -16.33 2.85 -15.33
N ILE A 4 -16.78 3.96 -15.91
CA ILE A 4 -17.32 4.01 -17.28
C ILE A 4 -16.20 3.86 -18.30
N VAL A 5 -15.08 4.57 -18.08
CA VAL A 5 -13.90 4.49 -18.96
C VAL A 5 -13.34 3.07 -18.98
N ASP A 6 -13.30 2.43 -17.82
CA ASP A 6 -12.87 1.05 -17.67
C ASP A 6 -13.82 0.07 -18.38
N TYR A 7 -15.12 0.19 -18.11
CA TYR A 7 -16.17 -0.63 -18.75
C TYR A 7 -16.15 -0.53 -20.28
N LEU A 8 -15.92 0.68 -20.83
CA LEU A 8 -15.89 0.92 -22.27
C LEU A 8 -14.51 0.65 -22.91
N GLY A 9 -13.48 0.28 -22.13
CA GLY A 9 -12.12 0.08 -22.64
C GLY A 9 -11.47 1.32 -23.27
N CYS A 10 -11.97 2.51 -22.92
CA CYS A 10 -11.61 3.78 -23.56
C CYS A 10 -10.46 4.50 -22.84
N HIS A 11 -9.58 3.75 -22.16
CA HIS A 11 -8.50 4.29 -21.33
C HIS A 11 -7.67 5.34 -22.08
N ARG A 12 -7.17 5.02 -23.28
CA ARG A 12 -6.31 5.90 -24.08
C ARG A 12 -6.95 7.24 -24.46
N ALA A 13 -8.26 7.25 -24.73
CA ALA A 13 -8.96 8.48 -25.11
C ALA A 13 -9.06 9.47 -23.94
N PHE A 14 -9.07 8.96 -22.72
CA PHE A 14 -9.22 9.77 -21.52
C PHE A 14 -7.90 10.11 -20.80
N VAL A 15 -6.79 9.44 -21.12
CA VAL A 15 -5.47 9.77 -20.52
C VAL A 15 -5.06 11.22 -20.76
N SER A 16 -5.35 11.78 -21.94
CA SER A 16 -5.01 13.19 -22.23
C SER A 16 -5.90 14.16 -21.45
N ALA A 17 -7.21 13.90 -21.41
CA ALA A 17 -8.18 14.67 -20.64
C ALA A 17 -7.91 14.58 -19.13
N SER A 18 -7.37 13.45 -18.66
CA SER A 18 -7.08 13.24 -17.24
C SER A 18 -5.90 14.03 -16.72
N LYS A 19 -4.93 14.36 -17.56
CA LYS A 19 -3.78 15.17 -17.15
C LYS A 19 -4.17 16.57 -16.66
N GLY A 20 -5.20 17.16 -17.25
CA GLY A 20 -5.68 18.50 -16.87
C GLY A 20 -6.19 18.52 -15.43
N TRP A 21 -7.19 17.69 -15.12
CA TRP A 21 -7.77 17.68 -13.78
C TRP A 21 -6.90 16.95 -12.74
N ALA A 22 -6.02 16.03 -13.14
CA ALA A 22 -5.08 15.41 -12.21
C ALA A 22 -4.02 16.39 -11.67
N ALA A 23 -3.64 17.40 -12.46
CA ALA A 23 -2.71 18.44 -12.03
C ALA A 23 -3.31 19.34 -10.94
N ASP A 24 -4.64 19.46 -10.90
CA ASP A 24 -5.38 20.31 -9.96
C ASP A 24 -5.70 19.63 -8.62
N TYR A 25 -5.31 18.36 -8.43
CA TYR A 25 -5.52 17.63 -7.18
C TYR A 25 -4.22 17.52 -6.37
N PRO A 26 -3.91 18.49 -5.49
CA PRO A 26 -2.76 18.41 -4.61
C PRO A 26 -3.01 17.34 -3.55
N GLY A 27 -2.17 16.29 -3.54
CA GLY A 27 -1.94 15.47 -2.36
C GLY A 27 -3.10 14.58 -1.94
N LEU A 28 -3.29 13.49 -2.66
CA LEU A 28 -4.28 12.49 -2.28
C LEU A 28 -3.84 11.62 -1.12
N CYS A 29 -4.76 11.52 -0.16
CA CYS A 29 -4.70 10.69 1.04
C CYS A 29 -3.69 11.11 2.12
N VAL A 30 -3.02 12.27 2.00
CA VAL A 30 -2.00 12.73 2.99
C VAL A 30 -2.59 12.99 4.39
N GLY A 31 -3.92 13.14 4.52
CA GLY A 31 -4.59 13.44 5.78
C GLY A 31 -5.40 12.30 6.42
N GLU A 32 -5.68 11.19 5.72
CA GLU A 32 -6.52 10.13 6.29
C GLU A 32 -5.69 9.11 7.11
N PRO A 33 -6.15 8.73 8.31
CA PRO A 33 -5.42 7.80 9.17
C PRO A 33 -5.36 6.38 8.62
N GLY A 34 -6.19 6.02 7.63
CA GLY A 34 -6.28 4.66 7.11
C GLY A 34 -6.48 4.58 5.60
N PHE A 35 -6.45 3.35 5.08
CA PHE A 35 -6.85 3.05 3.71
C PHE A 35 -8.37 2.80 3.69
N GLY A 36 -9.15 3.85 3.45
CA GLY A 36 -10.60 3.82 3.41
C GLY A 36 -11.16 3.82 1.99
N ARG A 37 -12.44 4.20 1.87
CA ARG A 37 -13.16 4.30 0.59
C ARG A 37 -12.43 5.15 -0.44
N ASP A 38 -11.87 6.27 -0.02
CA ASP A 38 -11.19 7.19 -0.93
C ASP A 38 -9.90 6.56 -1.47
N GLY A 39 -9.16 5.81 -0.66
CA GLY A 39 -8.02 5.01 -1.12
C GLY A 39 -8.40 4.03 -2.23
N VAL A 40 -9.53 3.32 -2.10
CA VAL A 40 -10.03 2.39 -3.13
C VAL A 40 -10.39 3.14 -4.42
N LEU A 41 -11.07 4.29 -4.30
CA LEU A 41 -11.44 5.12 -5.46
C LEU A 41 -10.21 5.63 -6.18
N TRP A 42 -9.20 6.09 -5.44
CA TRP A 42 -7.96 6.59 -6.03
C TRP A 42 -7.07 5.50 -6.59
N LEU A 43 -7.15 4.29 -6.05
CA LEU A 43 -6.52 3.13 -6.65
C LEU A 43 -7.11 2.87 -8.04
N LEU A 44 -8.44 2.80 -8.17
CA LEU A 44 -9.11 2.64 -9.47
C LEU A 44 -8.77 3.78 -10.43
N VAL A 45 -8.93 5.02 -9.98
CA VAL A 45 -8.71 6.22 -10.80
C VAL A 45 -7.26 6.27 -11.30
N SER A 46 -6.28 6.03 -10.43
CA SER A 46 -4.87 6.05 -10.82
C SER A 46 -4.48 4.90 -11.75
N THR A 47 -5.10 3.74 -11.63
CA THR A 47 -4.94 2.62 -12.57
C THR A 47 -5.53 2.96 -13.94
N VAL A 48 -6.80 3.36 -14.01
CA VAL A 48 -7.52 3.61 -15.27
C VAL A 48 -6.88 4.72 -16.10
N PHE A 49 -6.37 5.77 -15.44
CA PHE A 49 -5.78 6.93 -16.11
C PHE A 49 -4.25 6.91 -16.15
N ALA A 50 -3.61 5.80 -15.79
CA ALA A 50 -2.15 5.63 -15.79
C ALA A 50 -1.39 6.71 -14.98
N MET A 51 -1.93 7.09 -13.82
CA MET A 51 -1.33 8.09 -12.93
C MET A 51 -0.32 7.46 -11.97
N LYS A 52 0.86 7.08 -12.48
CA LYS A 52 1.86 6.32 -11.70
C LYS A 52 2.18 6.89 -10.32
N PRO A 53 2.47 8.19 -10.12
CA PRO A 53 2.82 8.71 -8.80
C PRO A 53 1.69 8.58 -7.78
N VAL A 54 0.44 8.78 -8.23
CA VAL A 54 -0.76 8.61 -7.40
C VAL A 54 -0.96 7.13 -7.08
N PHE A 55 -0.82 6.26 -8.08
CA PHE A 55 -0.93 4.81 -7.91
C PHE A 55 0.08 4.30 -6.89
N ASP A 56 1.36 4.67 -7.01
CA ASP A 56 2.41 4.23 -6.09
C ASP A 56 2.11 4.67 -4.64
N SER A 57 1.66 5.92 -4.46
CA SER A 57 1.31 6.47 -3.14
C SER A 57 0.14 5.71 -2.50
N VAL A 58 -0.96 5.56 -3.25
CA VAL A 58 -2.19 4.92 -2.77
C VAL A 58 -1.98 3.41 -2.57
N ALA A 59 -1.23 2.74 -3.45
CA ALA A 59 -0.86 1.34 -3.29
C ALA A 59 0.04 1.13 -2.06
N THR A 60 0.99 2.02 -1.81
CA THR A 60 1.82 1.98 -0.59
C THR A 60 0.93 2.12 0.64
N MET A 61 0.01 3.08 0.64
CA MET A 61 -0.95 3.24 1.73
C MET A 61 -1.84 2.01 1.94
N ALA A 62 -2.29 1.38 0.85
CA ALA A 62 -3.00 0.12 0.91
C ALA A 62 -2.15 -0.93 1.60
N VAL A 63 -0.88 -1.10 1.20
CA VAL A 63 0.03 -2.07 1.83
C VAL A 63 0.28 -1.77 3.31
N GLU A 64 0.49 -0.51 3.68
CA GLU A 64 0.91 -0.17 5.05
C GLU A 64 -0.23 -0.04 6.05
N ARG A 65 -1.38 0.50 5.61
CA ARG A 65 -2.47 0.90 6.52
C ARG A 65 -3.76 0.12 6.32
N GLY A 66 -3.88 -0.66 5.25
CA GLY A 66 -5.11 -1.39 4.99
C GLY A 66 -5.24 -2.62 5.89
N THR A 67 -6.44 -2.82 6.40
CA THR A 67 -6.80 -3.94 7.28
C THR A 67 -7.52 -5.03 6.49
N GLY A 68 -7.23 -6.30 6.80
CA GLY A 68 -7.92 -7.44 6.18
C GLY A 68 -7.75 -7.54 4.65
N THR A 69 -8.75 -8.12 4.00
CA THR A 69 -8.87 -8.17 2.54
C THR A 69 -9.16 -6.78 1.97
N LEU A 70 -8.59 -6.45 0.82
CA LEU A 70 -8.88 -5.18 0.16
C LEU A 70 -10.35 -5.17 -0.30
N ASP A 71 -11.19 -4.37 0.37
CA ASP A 71 -12.57 -4.16 -0.08
C ASP A 71 -12.55 -3.31 -1.34
N THR A 72 -12.87 -3.92 -2.48
CA THR A 72 -12.91 -3.24 -3.78
C THR A 72 -14.16 -2.39 -3.94
N LEU A 73 -15.11 -2.42 -3.00
CA LEU A 73 -16.40 -1.73 -3.09
C LEU A 73 -17.22 -2.12 -4.32
N GLY A 74 -16.98 -3.33 -4.87
CA GLY A 74 -17.58 -3.77 -6.13
C GLY A 74 -17.07 -3.04 -7.36
N LEU A 75 -15.98 -2.29 -7.25
CA LEU A 75 -15.36 -1.57 -8.36
C LEU A 75 -14.48 -2.50 -9.21
N PRO A 76 -14.30 -2.21 -10.50
CA PRO A 76 -13.49 -3.02 -11.41
C PRO A 76 -12.00 -2.76 -11.19
N ILE A 77 -11.50 -3.09 -10.01
CA ILE A 77 -10.07 -3.09 -9.71
C ILE A 77 -9.52 -4.43 -10.17
N GLU A 78 -8.51 -4.41 -11.04
CA GLU A 78 -7.90 -5.64 -11.54
C GLU A 78 -7.45 -6.55 -10.38
N GLU A 79 -7.80 -7.83 -10.47
CA GLU A 79 -7.42 -8.84 -9.47
C GLU A 79 -5.89 -8.90 -9.27
N ARG A 80 -5.12 -8.61 -10.33
CA ARG A 80 -3.67 -8.47 -10.25
C ARG A 80 -3.22 -7.40 -9.26
N VAL A 81 -3.88 -6.24 -9.23
CA VAL A 81 -3.56 -5.15 -8.31
C VAL A 81 -3.89 -5.58 -6.89
N VAL A 82 -5.06 -6.17 -6.67
CA VAL A 82 -5.49 -6.71 -5.37
C VAL A 82 -4.49 -7.75 -4.86
N GLY A 83 -4.11 -8.71 -5.70
CA GLY A 83 -3.14 -9.76 -5.39
C GLY A 83 -1.76 -9.22 -5.06
N LEU A 84 -1.28 -8.19 -5.77
CA LEU A 84 -0.01 -7.54 -5.46
C LEU A 84 -0.02 -6.82 -4.11
N VAL A 85 -1.09 -6.08 -3.80
CA VAL A 85 -1.23 -5.44 -2.47
C VAL A 85 -1.19 -6.50 -1.37
N HIS A 86 -1.94 -7.60 -1.52
CA HIS A 86 -1.92 -8.69 -0.56
C HIS A 86 -0.55 -9.34 -0.43
N LYS A 87 0.12 -9.63 -1.54
CA LYS A 87 1.46 -10.22 -1.53
C LYS A 87 2.44 -9.32 -0.78
N HIS A 88 2.48 -8.03 -1.10
CA HIS A 88 3.37 -7.08 -0.43
C HIS A 88 3.12 -6.97 1.07
N ARG A 89 1.85 -7.00 1.50
CA ARG A 89 1.50 -7.06 2.93
C ARG A 89 2.10 -8.30 3.60
N HIS A 90 1.88 -9.48 3.02
CA HIS A 90 2.39 -10.75 3.56
C HIS A 90 3.91 -10.76 3.61
N ASP A 91 4.58 -10.31 2.55
CA ASP A 91 6.04 -10.25 2.49
C ASP A 91 6.62 -9.33 3.58
N ARG A 92 6.01 -8.16 3.83
CA ARG A 92 6.45 -7.26 4.92
C ARG A 92 6.24 -7.88 6.30
N ILE A 93 5.09 -8.50 6.55
CA ILE A 93 4.83 -9.19 7.82
C ILE A 93 5.87 -10.31 8.04
N LYS A 94 6.17 -11.09 7.00
CA LYS A 94 7.17 -12.16 7.05
C LYS A 94 8.55 -11.62 7.38
N LEU A 95 8.97 -10.51 6.77
CA LEU A 95 10.26 -9.86 7.06
C LEU A 95 10.34 -9.36 8.51
N LEU A 96 9.28 -8.75 9.03
CA LEU A 96 9.22 -8.30 10.42
C LEU A 96 9.32 -9.48 11.39
N LEU A 97 8.57 -10.55 11.15
CA LEU A 97 8.64 -11.77 11.96
C LEU A 97 10.03 -12.40 11.90
N GLN A 98 10.63 -12.52 10.72
CA GLN A 98 12.00 -13.04 10.57
C GLN A 98 13.03 -12.21 11.35
N SER A 99 12.89 -10.88 11.32
CA SER A 99 13.76 -9.97 12.07
C SER A 99 13.58 -10.14 13.57
N LEU A 100 12.34 -10.28 14.04
CA LEU A 100 12.03 -10.55 15.44
C LEU A 100 12.59 -11.89 15.90
N TYR A 101 12.40 -12.97 15.13
CA TYR A 101 12.97 -14.28 15.45
C TYR A 101 14.50 -14.25 15.50
N THR A 102 15.13 -13.54 14.56
CA THR A 102 16.59 -13.35 14.55
C THR A 102 17.07 -12.60 15.79
N LEU A 103 16.32 -11.58 16.23
CA LEU A 103 16.66 -10.83 17.43
C LEU A 103 16.51 -11.68 18.69
N VAL A 104 15.41 -12.42 18.82
CA VAL A 104 15.17 -13.34 19.94
C VAL A 104 16.25 -14.41 20.02
N ASP A 105 16.60 -15.01 18.89
CA ASP A 105 17.67 -16.02 18.82
C ASP A 105 19.02 -15.45 19.28
N LYS A 106 19.38 -14.24 18.82
CA LYS A 106 20.59 -13.54 19.27
C LYS A 106 20.58 -13.21 20.76
N LEU A 107 19.42 -12.90 21.35
CA LEU A 107 19.31 -12.62 22.79
C LEU A 107 19.35 -13.90 23.63
N GLN A 108 18.84 -15.01 23.11
CA GLN A 108 18.81 -16.31 23.80
C GLN A 108 20.14 -17.06 23.72
N HIS A 109 20.81 -17.01 22.56
CA HIS A 109 22.01 -17.78 22.26
C HIS A 109 23.27 -16.93 22.08
N GLY A 110 23.14 -15.60 22.11
CA GLY A 110 24.30 -14.71 22.12
C GLY A 110 25.14 -14.92 23.37
N THR A 111 26.46 -15.03 23.19
CA THR A 111 27.42 -15.01 24.30
C THR A 111 27.13 -13.79 25.17
N GLY A 112 26.83 -14.05 26.44
CA GLY A 112 26.10 -13.16 27.35
C GLY A 112 26.67 -11.75 27.49
N CYS A 113 25.86 -10.89 28.13
CA CYS A 113 26.22 -9.55 28.57
C CYS A 113 27.70 -9.50 28.96
N THR A 114 28.48 -8.71 28.22
CA THR A 114 29.87 -8.44 28.57
C THR A 114 29.91 -7.96 30.02
N THR A 115 30.77 -8.59 30.82
CA THR A 115 31.03 -8.30 32.25
C THR A 115 30.94 -6.80 32.53
N GLY A 116 29.81 -6.35 33.07
CA GLY A 116 29.49 -4.92 33.22
C GLY A 116 28.01 -4.65 33.51
N CYS A 117 27.12 -5.57 33.13
CA CYS A 117 25.68 -5.46 33.41
C CYS A 117 25.25 -5.75 34.86
N ASP A 118 26.16 -6.15 35.76
CA ASP A 118 25.88 -6.36 37.20
C ASP A 118 26.13 -5.09 38.06
N SER A 119 26.06 -3.90 37.47
CA SER A 119 26.41 -2.64 38.17
C SER A 119 25.19 -1.82 38.57
N PHE A 120 24.25 -2.40 39.32
CA PHE A 120 23.30 -1.66 40.15
C PHE A 120 23.12 -2.39 41.47
N GLN A 121 24.01 -2.04 42.41
CA GLN A 121 23.96 -2.35 43.83
C GLN A 121 23.00 -1.42 44.56
#